data_AF-A0A916SH31-F1
#
_entry.id   AF-A0A916SH31-F1
#
_cell.length_a   1.000
_cell.length_b   1.000
_cell.length_c   1.000
_cell.angle_alpha   90.00
_cell.angle_beta   90.00
_cell.angle_gamma   90.00
#
_symmetry.space_group_name_H-M   'P 1'
#
loop_
_entity.id
_entity.type
_entity.pdbx_description
1 polymer ?
#
loop_
_entity_poly.entity_id
_entity_poly.type
_entity_poly.pdbx_seq_one_letter_code
_entity_poly.pdbx_strand_id
1 'polypeptide(L)'
;MKKYILAITAVSLIALAGCSESETGGNTAAAVEGAVSKIDQTLASSMTPQQKAAAVNEARSAAESAAKAAGQSDALVQQAGDAAAMEAKKALGVQ
;
A
#
# COMPACT_ATOMS: atom_id res chain seq x y z
N MET A 1 -22.47 -29.61 20.86
CA MET A 1 -21.04 -29.68 21.23
C MET A 1 -20.26 -30.26 20.06
N LYS A 2 -19.32 -29.51 19.48
CA LYS A 2 -17.98 -29.97 19.03
C LYS A 2 -17.22 -28.77 18.47
N LYS A 3 -16.23 -28.36 19.27
CA LYS A 3 -15.34 -27.21 19.13
C LYS A 3 -14.14 -27.64 18.28
N TYR A 4 -14.06 -27.33 16.98
CA TYR A 4 -12.86 -27.63 16.18
C TYR A 4 -12.61 -26.63 15.04
N ILE A 5 -12.68 -25.33 15.29
CA ILE A 5 -12.30 -24.31 14.30
C ILE A 5 -11.42 -23.22 14.94
N LEU A 6 -10.29 -23.59 15.56
CA LEU A 6 -9.39 -22.58 16.14
C LEU A 6 -7.91 -23.02 16.20
N ALA A 7 -7.38 -23.69 15.17
CA ALA A 7 -5.99 -24.17 15.20
C ALA A 7 -5.27 -24.24 13.84
N ILE A 8 -5.43 -23.26 12.93
CA ILE A 8 -4.63 -23.20 11.68
C ILE A 8 -4.08 -21.79 11.41
N THR A 9 -3.50 -21.14 12.43
CA THR A 9 -2.78 -19.86 12.24
C THR A 9 -1.34 -19.88 12.77
N ALA A 10 -0.83 -21.03 13.18
CA ALA A 10 0.47 -21.11 13.85
C ALA A 10 1.42 -22.18 13.28
N VAL A 11 1.40 -22.40 11.96
CA VAL A 11 2.40 -23.25 11.31
C VAL A 11 3.20 -22.44 10.29
N SER A 12 4.42 -22.12 10.72
CA SER A 12 5.63 -22.05 9.90
C SER A 12 5.98 -20.74 9.19
N LEU A 13 6.16 -19.71 10.02
CA LEU A 13 7.23 -18.71 9.88
C LEU A 13 8.62 -19.34 10.13
N ILE A 14 9.06 -20.28 9.29
CA ILE A 14 10.40 -20.89 9.38
C ILE A 14 11.06 -20.83 8.01
N ALA A 15 11.52 -19.64 7.60
CA ALA A 15 12.33 -19.49 6.39
C ALA A 15 13.18 -18.20 6.33
N LEU A 16 13.52 -17.55 7.46
CA LEU A 16 14.38 -16.34 7.40
C LEU A 16 15.46 -16.27 8.50
N ALA A 17 15.85 -17.41 9.06
CA ALA A 17 17.09 -17.52 9.83
C ALA A 17 18.19 -18.04 8.89
N GLY A 18 18.76 -17.14 8.10
CA GLY A 18 19.76 -17.51 7.09
C GLY A 18 20.35 -16.30 6.38
N CYS A 19 20.82 -15.31 7.13
CA CYS A 19 22.05 -14.55 6.86
C CYS A 19 22.25 -13.47 7.94
N SER A 20 23.34 -13.61 8.69
CA SER A 20 24.01 -12.57 9.48
C SER A 20 23.34 -12.10 10.78
N GLU A 21 23.59 -12.88 11.82
CA GLU A 21 24.25 -12.43 13.05
C GLU A 21 24.38 -10.90 13.22
N SER A 22 23.40 -10.30 13.90
CA SER A 22 23.57 -9.19 14.85
C SER A 22 22.26 -8.96 15.58
N GLU A 23 22.39 -8.82 16.88
CA GLU A 23 21.36 -8.76 17.91
C GLU A 23 20.34 -7.65 17.64
N THR A 24 19.04 -7.93 17.78
CA THR A 24 18.08 -7.06 18.49
C THR A 24 16.74 -7.78 18.57
N GLY A 25 16.28 -7.94 19.81
CA GLY A 25 15.02 -8.54 20.17
C GLY A 25 13.80 -7.81 19.59
N GLY A 26 12.66 -8.48 19.75
CA GLY A 26 11.38 -8.09 19.18
C GLY A 26 11.04 -6.61 19.35
N ASN A 27 10.80 -5.95 18.22
CA ASN A 27 9.71 -4.99 17.98
C ASN A 27 9.81 -4.35 16.58
N THR A 28 10.26 -5.08 15.56
CA THR A 28 10.54 -4.46 14.27
C THR A 28 9.30 -4.21 13.43
N ALA A 29 8.18 -4.91 13.65
CA ALA A 29 6.94 -4.70 12.89
C ALA A 29 6.31 -3.30 13.13
N ALA A 30 6.27 -2.83 14.38
CA ALA A 30 5.70 -1.52 14.71
C ALA A 30 6.64 -0.35 14.38
N ALA A 31 7.96 -0.57 14.42
CA ALA A 31 8.95 0.46 14.10
C ALA A 31 9.03 0.74 12.59
N VAL A 32 8.84 -0.28 11.73
CA VAL A 32 8.75 -0.08 10.28
C VAL A 32 7.44 0.58 9.85
N GLU A 33 6.29 0.26 10.47
CA GLU A 33 5.02 0.95 10.14
C GLU A 33 5.06 2.47 10.43
N GLY A 34 5.66 2.87 11.56
CA GLY A 34 5.83 4.27 11.92
C GLY A 34 6.90 5.00 11.08
N ALA A 35 7.96 4.30 10.66
CA ALA A 35 8.99 4.86 9.80
C ALA A 35 8.53 5.00 8.34
N VAL A 36 7.80 4.01 7.80
CA VAL A 36 7.24 4.05 6.44
C VAL A 36 6.25 5.21 6.29
N SER A 37 5.35 5.41 7.26
CA SER A 37 4.38 6.52 7.23
C SER A 37 5.04 7.91 7.25
N LYS A 38 6.19 8.08 7.93
CA LYS A 38 6.96 9.34 7.93
C LYS A 38 7.79 9.54 6.66
N ILE A 39 8.30 8.46 6.09
CA ILE A 39 9.03 8.47 4.81
C ILE A 39 8.09 8.90 3.69
N ASP A 40 6.85 8.37 3.66
CA ASP A 40 5.86 8.71 2.64
C ASP A 40 5.45 10.19 2.67
N GLN A 41 5.22 10.76 3.86
CA GLN A 41 4.91 12.20 4.00
C GLN A 41 6.09 13.11 3.64
N THR A 42 7.32 12.69 3.97
CA THR A 42 8.53 13.47 3.65
C THR A 42 8.81 13.42 2.15
N LEU A 43 8.58 12.27 1.52
CA LEU A 43 8.73 12.08 0.09
C LEU A 43 7.68 12.89 -0.69
N ALA A 44 6.41 12.85 -0.25
CA ALA A 44 5.34 13.66 -0.81
C ALA A 44 5.59 15.16 -0.70
N SER A 45 6.23 15.61 0.38
CA SER A 45 6.62 17.02 0.58
C SER A 45 7.84 17.43 -0.26
N SER A 46 8.69 16.47 -0.62
CA SER A 46 9.90 16.67 -1.44
C SER A 46 9.65 16.49 -2.95
N MET A 47 8.47 16.02 -3.35
CA MET A 47 8.09 15.89 -4.75
C MET A 47 7.85 17.24 -5.41
N THR A 48 8.37 17.41 -6.61
CA THR A 48 8.05 18.55 -7.49
C THR A 48 6.59 18.51 -7.95
N PRO A 49 5.99 19.64 -8.36
CA PRO A 49 4.63 19.67 -8.89
C PRO A 49 4.41 18.71 -10.07
N GLN A 50 5.41 18.59 -10.95
CA GLN A 50 5.38 17.65 -12.08
C GLN A 50 5.35 16.19 -11.61
N GLN A 51 6.15 15.84 -10.59
CA GLN A 51 6.14 14.49 -10.01
C GLN A 51 4.82 14.18 -9.31
N LYS A 52 4.23 15.15 -8.61
CA LYS A 52 2.91 14.98 -7.99
C LYS A 52 1.83 14.74 -9.03
N ALA A 53 1.83 15.51 -10.13
CA ALA A 53 0.90 15.31 -11.23
C ALA A 53 1.08 13.95 -11.92
N ALA A 54 2.33 13.52 -12.13
CA ALA A 54 2.63 12.19 -12.67
C ALA A 54 2.11 11.08 -11.74
N ALA A 55 2.34 11.18 -10.44
CA ALA A 55 1.86 10.20 -9.46
C ALA A 55 0.33 10.10 -9.41
N VAL A 56 -0.38 11.23 -9.53
CA VAL A 56 -1.85 11.25 -9.60
C VAL A 56 -2.36 10.57 -10.88
N ASN A 57 -1.72 10.83 -12.03
CA ASN A 57 -2.08 10.18 -13.29
C ASN A 57 -1.78 8.68 -13.27
N GLU A 58 -0.63 8.29 -12.73
CA GLU A 58 -0.25 6.88 -12.55
C GLU A 58 -1.30 6.15 -11.69
N ALA A 59 -1.69 6.74 -10.55
CA ALA A 59 -2.72 6.18 -9.68
C ALA A 59 -4.07 6.02 -10.38
N ARG A 60 -4.48 7.04 -11.16
CA ARG A 60 -5.69 6.98 -12.00
C ARG A 60 -5.62 5.82 -12.99
N SER A 61 -4.56 5.76 -13.80
CA SER A 61 -4.41 4.76 -14.86
C SER A 61 -4.27 3.33 -14.30
N ALA A 62 -3.60 3.17 -13.15
CA ALA A 62 -3.49 1.88 -12.46
C ALA A 62 -4.87 1.40 -11.98
N ALA A 63 -5.67 2.28 -11.37
CA ALA A 63 -7.02 1.95 -10.92
C ALA A 63 -7.97 1.64 -12.08
N GLU A 64 -7.93 2.42 -13.16
CA GLU A 64 -8.69 2.15 -14.38
C GLU A 64 -8.30 0.80 -14.99
N SER A 65 -7.01 0.48 -15.05
CA SER A 65 -6.51 -0.79 -15.59
C SER A 65 -6.92 -1.99 -14.72
N ALA A 66 -6.87 -1.85 -13.39
CA ALA A 66 -7.34 -2.88 -12.47
C ALA A 66 -8.86 -3.10 -12.58
N ALA A 67 -9.65 -2.02 -12.70
CA ALA A 67 -11.09 -2.11 -12.88
C ALA A 67 -11.45 -2.76 -14.23
N LYS A 68 -10.73 -2.43 -15.31
CA LYS A 68 -10.88 -3.09 -16.62
C LYS A 68 -10.54 -4.58 -16.55
N ALA A 69 -9.42 -4.94 -15.90
CA ALA A 69 -9.02 -6.33 -15.72
C ALA A 69 -10.04 -7.13 -14.89
N ALA A 70 -10.76 -6.47 -13.97
CA ALA A 70 -11.86 -7.03 -13.21
C ALA A 70 -13.19 -7.12 -14.01
N GLY A 71 -13.21 -6.68 -15.28
CA GLY A 71 -14.40 -6.73 -16.14
C GLY A 71 -15.48 -5.70 -15.78
N GLN A 72 -15.11 -4.60 -15.12
CA GLN A 72 -16.02 -3.52 -14.79
C GLN A 72 -16.47 -2.76 -16.06
N SER A 73 -17.63 -2.12 -16.01
CA SER A 73 -18.09 -1.24 -17.10
C SER A 73 -17.27 0.04 -17.18
N ASP A 74 -17.23 0.69 -18.35
CA ASP A 74 -16.43 1.91 -18.56
C ASP A 74 -16.75 3.02 -17.55
N ALA A 75 -18.03 3.15 -17.16
CA ALA A 75 -18.45 4.11 -16.13
C ALA A 75 -17.83 3.81 -14.76
N LEU A 76 -17.76 2.53 -14.37
CA LEU A 76 -17.16 2.10 -13.10
C LEU A 76 -15.63 2.17 -13.14
N VAL A 77 -15.03 1.87 -14.28
CA VAL A 77 -13.60 2.06 -14.54
C VAL A 77 -13.21 3.52 -14.34
N GLN A 78 -13.95 4.43 -14.96
CA GLN A 78 -13.70 5.87 -14.86
C GLN A 78 -13.90 6.37 -13.42
N GLN A 79 -14.96 5.91 -12.75
CA GLN A 79 -15.21 6.21 -11.34
C GLN A 79 -14.06 5.73 -10.44
N ALA A 80 -13.50 4.53 -10.68
CA ALA A 80 -12.36 4.02 -9.94
C ALA A 80 -11.10 4.85 -10.17
N GLY A 81 -10.84 5.26 -11.42
CA GLY A 81 -9.77 6.17 -11.78
C GLY A 81 -9.89 7.52 -11.07
N ASP A 82 -11.06 8.13 -11.11
CA ASP A 82 -11.32 9.43 -10.48
C ASP A 82 -11.17 9.35 -8.95
N ALA A 83 -11.66 8.28 -8.32
CA ALA A 83 -11.48 8.05 -6.89
C ALA A 83 -10.00 7.91 -6.51
N ALA A 84 -9.23 7.13 -7.27
CA ALA A 84 -7.79 6.96 -7.05
C ALA A 84 -7.01 8.28 -7.25
N ALA A 85 -7.37 9.05 -8.27
CA ALA A 85 -6.78 10.36 -8.52
C ALA A 85 -7.04 11.34 -7.37
N MET A 86 -8.28 11.36 -6.84
CA MET A 86 -8.64 12.21 -5.70
C MET A 86 -7.90 11.82 -4.43
N GLU A 87 -7.79 10.54 -4.12
CA GLU A 87 -7.07 10.09 -2.92
C GLU A 87 -5.57 10.35 -3.05
N ALA A 88 -4.98 10.14 -4.25
CA ALA A 88 -3.60 10.49 -4.52
C ALA A 88 -3.34 12.00 -4.36
N LYS A 89 -4.26 12.84 -4.86
CA LYS A 89 -4.20 14.30 -4.66
C LYS A 89 -4.20 14.69 -3.20
N LYS A 90 -5.10 14.10 -2.42
CA LYS A 90 -5.21 14.32 -0.97
C LYS A 90 -3.97 13.87 -0.22
N ALA A 91 -3.42 12.70 -0.56
CA ALA A 91 -2.19 12.18 0.03
C ALA A 91 -0.95 13.03 -0.29
N LEU A 92 -0.89 13.60 -1.50
CA LEU A 92 0.21 14.45 -1.96
C LEU A 92 0.05 15.93 -1.60
N GLY A 93 -1.08 16.31 -0.99
CA GLY A 93 -1.42 17.68 -0.61
C GLY A 93 -1.62 18.62 -1.80
N VAL A 94 -1.99 18.08 -2.97
CA VAL A 94 -2.30 18.85 -4.18
C VAL A 94 -3.82 18.99 -4.27
N GLN A 95 -4.34 20.07 -3.70
CA GLN A 95 -5.76 20.45 -3.78
C GLN A 95 -5.98 21.45 -4.91
#